data_AF-A0A2A3HKJ5-F1
#
_entry.id   AF-A0A2A3HKJ5-F1
#
_cell.length_a   1.000
_cell.length_b   1.000
_cell.length_c   1.000
_cell.angle_alpha   90.00
_cell.angle_beta   90.00
_cell.angle_gamma   90.00
#
_symmetry.space_group_name_H-M   'P 1'
#
loop_
_entity.id
_entity.type
_entity.pdbx_description
1 polymer ?
#
loop_
_entity_poly.entity_id
_entity_poly.type
_entity_poly.pdbx_seq_one_letter_code
_entity_poly.pdbx_strand_id
1 'polypeptide(L)'
;MKLQQAYVSEAVAIGSWAVIGYKGPGDNTNATGASGGASSKTNNFSYKDATGYDKNTVALTSSASIVGFTAGNKAKLNDCDIGDHWTITVGAGTAAGEATFTPSSLTQDCLQLTPNWNQIGK
;
A
#
# COMPACT_ATOMS: atom_id res chain seq x y z
N MET A 1 -2.32 -3.05 -6.73
CA MET A 1 -1.11 -2.90 -7.57
C MET A 1 -1.45 -2.48 -9.00
N LYS A 2 -2.32 -3.20 -9.73
CA LYS A 2 -2.68 -2.85 -11.12
C LYS A 2 -3.26 -1.43 -11.28
N LEU A 3 -4.14 -0.99 -10.37
CA LEU A 3 -4.69 0.38 -10.37
C LEU A 3 -3.58 1.44 -10.16
N GLN A 4 -2.65 1.17 -9.24
CA GLN A 4 -1.51 2.06 -9.00
C GLN A 4 -0.62 2.15 -10.24
N GLN A 5 -0.36 1.03 -10.90
CA GLN A 5 0.44 0.99 -12.12
C GLN A 5 -0.22 1.81 -13.24
N ALA A 6 -1.53 1.65 -13.44
CA ALA A 6 -2.26 2.44 -14.43
C ALA A 6 -2.12 3.95 -14.17
N TYR A 7 -2.30 4.38 -12.92
CA TYR A 7 -2.13 5.78 -12.55
C TYR A 7 -0.69 6.29 -12.75
N VAL A 8 0.31 5.49 -12.38
CA VAL A 8 1.73 5.84 -12.60
C VAL A 8 2.03 6.00 -14.09
N SER A 9 1.48 5.14 -14.95
CA SER A 9 1.70 5.22 -16.39
C SER A 9 1.11 6.48 -17.04
N GLU A 10 0.07 7.07 -16.43
CA GLU A 10 -0.55 8.31 -16.92
C GLU A 10 0.08 9.57 -16.29
N ALA A 11 0.33 9.56 -14.99
CA ALA A 11 0.68 10.74 -14.22
C ALA A 11 2.17 10.82 -13.84
N VAL A 12 2.94 9.75 -14.04
CA VAL A 12 4.33 9.60 -13.54
C VAL A 12 4.42 9.93 -12.04
N ALA A 13 3.37 9.59 -11.31
CA ALA A 13 3.19 9.89 -9.90
C ALA A 13 2.47 8.73 -9.22
N ILE A 14 2.69 8.61 -7.91
CA ILE A 14 1.96 7.69 -7.06
C ILE A 14 0.70 8.43 -6.59
N GLY A 15 -0.48 7.87 -6.87
CA GLY A 15 -1.74 8.37 -6.33
C GLY A 15 -2.06 7.79 -4.95
N SER A 16 -2.82 8.54 -4.13
CA SER A 16 -3.51 8.04 -2.94
C SER A 16 -4.66 7.12 -3.33
N TRP A 17 -5.17 6.32 -2.40
CA TRP A 17 -6.27 5.38 -2.71
C TRP A 17 -7.51 6.07 -3.29
N ALA A 18 -7.79 7.29 -2.84
CA ALA A 18 -8.91 8.08 -3.33
C ALA A 18 -8.78 8.43 -4.82
N VAL A 19 -7.59 8.83 -5.29
CA VAL A 19 -7.41 9.25 -6.70
C VAL A 19 -7.27 8.06 -7.64
N ILE A 20 -6.70 6.94 -7.17
CA ILE A 20 -6.62 5.70 -7.97
C ILE A 20 -7.91 4.88 -7.95
N GLY A 21 -8.95 5.36 -7.26
CA GLY A 21 -10.25 4.68 -7.17
C GLY A 21 -10.21 3.37 -6.38
N TYR A 22 -9.28 3.21 -5.44
CA TYR A 22 -9.18 2.03 -4.59
C TYR A 22 -9.86 2.25 -3.24
N LYS A 23 -10.50 1.19 -2.74
CA LYS A 23 -11.15 1.15 -1.43
C LYS A 23 -10.73 -0.13 -0.71
N GLY A 24 -10.24 0.02 0.51
CA GLY A 24 -9.77 -1.12 1.30
C GLY A 24 -10.93 -1.99 1.82
N PRO A 25 -10.65 -3.22 2.29
CA PRO A 25 -11.67 -4.09 2.86
C PRO A 25 -12.32 -3.52 4.12
N GLY A 26 -13.62 -3.77 4.30
CA GLY A 26 -14.38 -3.43 5.51
C GLY A 26 -14.90 -1.99 5.56
N ASP A 27 -15.01 -1.44 6.76
CA ASP A 27 -15.48 -0.08 6.98
C ASP A 27 -14.39 0.91 6.58
N ASN A 28 -14.73 1.84 5.72
CA ASN A 28 -13.76 2.76 5.12
C ASN A 28 -13.92 4.17 5.69
N THR A 29 -12.78 4.80 5.94
CA THR A 29 -12.66 6.23 6.16
C THR A 29 -11.94 6.80 4.95
N ASN A 30 -12.69 7.50 4.09
CA ASN A 30 -12.12 8.16 2.94
C ASN A 30 -11.11 9.22 3.42
N ALA A 31 -10.03 9.41 2.66
CA ALA A 31 -9.17 10.58 2.86
C ALA A 31 -10.03 11.83 2.72
N THR A 32 -10.18 12.59 3.80
CA THR A 32 -11.02 13.80 3.85
C THR A 32 -10.30 15.03 3.29
N GLY A 33 -9.06 14.86 2.83
CA GLY A 33 -8.21 15.92 2.29
C GLY A 33 -7.27 15.41 1.22
N ALA A 34 -6.59 16.34 0.58
CA ALA A 34 -5.75 16.08 -0.58
C ALA A 34 -4.36 15.53 -0.19
N SER A 35 -4.23 14.78 0.90
CA SER A 35 -2.93 14.39 1.47
C SER A 35 -2.77 12.89 1.73
N GLY A 36 -3.63 12.06 1.14
CA GLY A 36 -3.70 10.64 1.46
C GLY A 36 -4.28 10.42 2.86
N GLY A 37 -3.93 9.31 3.49
CA GLY A 37 -4.46 8.88 4.78
C GLY A 37 -5.80 8.14 4.69
N ALA A 38 -6.11 7.56 3.53
CA ALA A 38 -7.27 6.69 3.42
C ALA A 38 -7.04 5.46 4.30
N SER A 39 -8.06 5.04 5.04
CA SER A 39 -7.97 3.85 5.88
C SER A 39 -9.24 3.03 5.81
N SER A 40 -9.09 1.74 6.08
CA SER A 40 -10.23 0.84 6.25
C SER A 40 -9.95 -0.17 7.36
N LYS A 41 -11.01 -0.76 7.89
CA LYS A 41 -10.86 -1.78 8.95
C LYS A 41 -11.93 -2.85 8.83
N THR A 42 -11.52 -4.07 9.17
CA THR A 42 -12.42 -5.16 9.51
C THR A 42 -12.36 -5.40 11.01
N ASN A 43 -12.99 -6.50 11.47
CA ASN A 43 -12.88 -6.92 12.86
C ASN A 43 -11.42 -7.17 13.27
N ASN A 44 -10.64 -7.82 12.39
CA ASN A 44 -9.31 -8.33 12.70
C ASN A 44 -8.15 -7.57 12.03
N PHE A 45 -8.42 -6.75 11.02
CA PHE A 45 -7.38 -6.04 10.27
C PHE A 45 -7.66 -4.55 10.13
N SER A 46 -6.60 -3.76 10.10
CA SER A 46 -6.59 -2.37 9.65
C SER A 46 -5.79 -2.25 8.38
N TYR A 47 -6.24 -1.39 7.48
CA TYR A 47 -5.61 -1.09 6.21
C TYR A 47 -5.46 0.42 6.08
N LYS A 48 -4.36 0.88 5.50
CA LYS A 48 -4.11 2.30 5.25
C LYS A 48 -3.24 2.51 4.03
N ASP A 49 -3.43 3.64 3.36
CA ASP A 49 -2.49 4.14 2.36
C ASP A 49 -1.37 4.96 3.01
N ALA A 50 -0.42 5.43 2.18
CA ALA A 50 0.64 6.29 2.67
C ALA A 50 0.11 7.66 3.13
N THR A 51 0.86 8.29 4.02
CA THR A 51 0.67 9.69 4.37
C THR A 51 1.70 10.56 3.64
N GLY A 52 1.45 11.87 3.57
CA GLY A 52 2.41 12.83 2.99
C GLY A 52 2.24 13.07 1.49
N TYR A 53 1.09 12.70 0.91
CA TYR A 53 0.75 13.10 -0.45
C TYR A 53 0.50 14.62 -0.49
N ASP A 54 0.79 15.25 -1.63
CA ASP A 54 0.31 16.60 -1.97
C ASP A 54 -0.72 16.48 -3.10
N LYS A 55 -1.89 17.07 -2.89
CA LYS A 55 -3.04 16.97 -3.80
C LYS A 55 -3.39 15.53 -4.23
N ASN A 56 -3.30 14.57 -3.30
CA ASN A 56 -3.49 13.12 -3.49
C ASN A 56 -2.43 12.43 -4.35
N THR A 57 -1.31 13.09 -4.60
CA THR A 57 -0.24 12.58 -5.45
C THR A 57 1.12 12.75 -4.77
N VAL A 58 2.08 11.91 -5.13
CA VAL A 58 3.48 12.11 -4.80
C VAL A 58 4.31 11.74 -6.02
N ALA A 59 5.27 12.58 -6.37
CA ALA A 59 6.10 12.37 -7.54
C ALA A 59 6.86 11.03 -7.43
N LEU A 60 6.80 10.23 -8.50
CA LEU A 60 7.58 9.01 -8.58
C LEU A 60 9.00 9.39 -9.04
N THR A 61 9.93 9.44 -8.09
CA THR A 61 11.34 9.76 -8.39
C THR A 61 12.19 8.51 -8.25
N SER A 62 13.27 8.42 -9.02
CA SER A 62 14.20 7.27 -8.97
C SER A 62 14.86 7.06 -7.60
N SER A 63 14.86 8.09 -6.76
CA SER A 63 15.53 8.10 -5.45
C SER A 63 14.58 7.88 -4.26
N ALA A 64 13.26 7.89 -4.49
CA ALA A 64 12.28 7.80 -3.41
C ALA A 64 11.25 6.69 -3.66
N SER A 65 11.05 5.87 -2.64
CA SER A 65 10.02 4.84 -2.62
C SER A 65 9.02 5.12 -1.50
N ILE A 66 7.73 4.95 -1.78
CA ILE A 66 6.64 5.29 -0.84
C ILE A 66 5.86 4.03 -0.50
N VAL A 67 5.49 3.86 0.77
CA VAL A 67 4.62 2.76 1.21
C VAL A 67 3.20 3.02 0.73
N GLY A 68 2.81 2.48 -0.43
CA GLY A 68 1.48 2.73 -1.02
C GLY A 68 0.34 1.91 -0.39
N PHE A 69 0.67 0.87 0.37
CA PHE A 69 -0.31 0.02 1.05
C PHE A 69 0.27 -0.52 2.35
N THR A 70 -0.51 -0.49 3.42
CA THR A 70 -0.21 -1.14 4.68
C THR A 70 -1.43 -1.88 5.17
N ALA A 71 -1.24 -3.13 5.62
CA ALA A 71 -2.20 -3.86 6.43
C ALA A 71 -1.55 -4.32 7.73
N GLY A 72 -2.35 -4.30 8.80
CA GLY A 72 -1.95 -4.75 10.11
C GLY A 72 -3.05 -5.51 10.82
N ASN A 73 -2.67 -6.47 11.64
CA ASN A 73 -3.59 -7.23 12.48
C ASN A 73 -3.88 -6.45 13.77
N LYS A 74 -5.15 -6.44 14.18
CA LYS A 74 -5.63 -5.75 15.39
C LYS A 74 -5.56 -6.62 16.65
N ALA A 75 -5.38 -7.93 16.45
CA ALA A 75 -5.21 -8.92 17.50
C ALA A 75 -4.08 -9.86 17.10
N LYS A 76 -3.44 -10.47 18.10
CA LYS A 76 -2.38 -11.47 17.86
C LYS A 76 -2.96 -12.64 17.08
N LEU A 77 -2.34 -12.97 15.95
CA LEU A 77 -2.77 -14.06 15.06
C LEU A 77 -1.83 -15.24 15.26
N ASN A 78 -2.15 -16.10 16.24
CA ASN A 78 -1.27 -17.18 16.71
C ASN A 78 0.08 -16.62 17.16
N ASP A 79 1.12 -16.78 16.35
CA ASP A 79 2.49 -16.34 16.63
C ASP A 79 2.84 -14.99 15.98
N CYS A 80 1.96 -14.46 15.12
CA CYS A 80 2.12 -13.13 14.53
C CYS A 80 1.57 -12.06 15.49
N ASP A 81 2.46 -11.31 16.13
CA ASP A 81 2.12 -10.24 17.07
C ASP A 81 1.30 -9.12 16.40
N ILE A 82 0.65 -8.27 17.19
CA ILE A 82 -0.13 -7.14 16.69
C ILE A 82 0.81 -6.14 16.02
N GLY A 83 0.54 -5.76 14.77
CA GLY A 83 1.33 -4.74 14.09
C GLY A 83 1.02 -4.58 12.61
N ASP A 84 1.69 -3.62 11.97
CA ASP A 84 1.68 -3.41 10.54
C ASP A 84 2.74 -4.29 9.86
N HIS A 85 2.38 -5.53 9.52
CA HIS A 85 3.33 -6.48 8.92
C HIS A 85 3.36 -6.42 7.40
N TRP A 86 2.21 -6.14 6.79
CA TRP A 86 1.99 -6.28 5.35
C TRP A 86 2.05 -4.92 4.68
N THR A 87 3.24 -4.50 4.27
CA THR A 87 3.43 -3.23 3.55
C THR A 87 3.87 -3.47 2.12
N ILE A 88 3.37 -2.65 1.19
CA ILE A 88 3.85 -2.66 -0.19
C ILE A 88 4.43 -1.29 -0.51
N THR A 89 5.70 -1.30 -0.86
CA THR A 89 6.44 -0.11 -1.26
C THR A 89 6.39 0.04 -2.78
N VAL A 90 6.10 1.26 -3.23
CA VAL A 90 6.06 1.65 -4.64
C VAL A 90 7.31 2.46 -4.95
N GLY A 91 8.10 2.02 -5.91
CA GLY A 91 9.31 2.69 -6.40
C GLY A 91 9.26 2.91 -7.91
N ALA A 92 10.17 3.74 -8.43
CA ALA A 92 10.28 3.92 -9.88
C ALA A 92 10.71 2.62 -10.58
N GLY A 93 10.19 2.38 -11.77
CA GLY A 93 10.63 1.31 -12.67
C GLY A 93 11.84 1.73 -13.51
N THR A 94 12.15 0.89 -14.50
CA THR A 94 13.30 1.10 -15.39
C THR A 94 13.02 2.13 -16.49
N ALA A 95 11.75 2.30 -16.88
CA ALA A 95 11.30 3.32 -17.81
C ALA A 95 10.34 4.34 -17.15
N ALA A 96 10.17 5.49 -17.79
CA ALA A 96 9.19 6.48 -17.37
C ALA A 96 7.77 5.89 -17.45
N GLY A 97 6.98 6.07 -16.40
CA GLY A 97 5.63 5.51 -16.31
C GLY A 97 5.57 4.05 -15.83
N GLU A 98 6.71 3.46 -15.45
CA GLU A 98 6.78 2.15 -14.78
C GLU A 98 6.94 2.34 -13.27
N ALA A 99 6.27 1.49 -12.48
CA ALA A 99 6.52 1.37 -11.05
C ALA A 99 6.93 -0.06 -10.68
N THR A 100 7.79 -0.17 -9.68
CA THR A 100 8.10 -1.41 -8.98
C THR A 100 7.28 -1.50 -7.71
N PHE A 101 6.87 -2.72 -7.38
CA PHE A 101 6.03 -3.00 -6.22
C PHE A 101 6.73 -4.03 -5.35
N THR A 102 7.21 -3.59 -4.20
CA THR A 102 8.04 -4.42 -3.30
C THR A 102 7.26 -4.72 -2.02
N PRO A 103 6.80 -5.97 -1.81
CA PRO A 103 6.20 -6.37 -0.54
C PRO A 103 7.26 -6.40 0.57
N SER A 104 6.85 -6.10 1.82
CA SER A 104 7.68 -6.26 3.00
C SER A 104 8.13 -7.70 3.20
N SER A 105 9.32 -7.88 3.77
CA SER A 105 9.71 -9.18 4.32
C SER A 105 8.87 -9.47 5.56
N LEU A 106 8.22 -10.63 5.58
CA LEU A 106 7.48 -11.13 6.74
C LEU A 106 8.33 -12.11 7.53
N THR A 107 8.13 -12.16 8.85
CA THR A 107 8.58 -13.31 9.66
C THR A 107 7.83 -14.56 9.25
N GLN A 108 8.38 -15.75 9.56
CA GLN A 108 7.71 -17.02 9.28
C GLN A 108 6.28 -17.06 9.85
N ASP A 109 6.09 -16.53 11.06
CA ASP A 109 4.81 -16.54 11.77
C ASP A 109 3.72 -15.74 11.03
N CYS A 110 4.07 -14.58 10.44
CA CYS A 110 3.14 -13.79 9.66
C CYS A 110 3.06 -14.24 8.18
N LEU A 111 4.12 -14.86 7.64
CA LEU A 111 4.16 -15.37 6.27
C LEU A 111 3.20 -16.54 6.05
N GLN A 112 3.05 -17.43 7.02
CA GLN A 112 2.12 -18.55 6.94
C GLN A 112 0.66 -18.12 6.70
N LEU A 113 0.29 -16.92 7.16
CA LEU A 113 -1.04 -16.35 6.95
C LEU A 113 -1.23 -15.78 5.55
N THR A 114 -0.13 -15.52 4.84
CA THR A 114 -0.11 -14.93 3.49
C THR A 114 0.96 -15.60 2.61
N PRO A 115 0.79 -16.89 2.24
CA PRO A 115 1.87 -17.69 1.64
C PRO A 115 2.44 -17.13 0.33
N ASN A 116 1.65 -16.35 -0.41
CA ASN A 116 2.05 -15.76 -1.69
C ASN A 116 2.44 -14.27 -1.57
N TRP A 117 2.63 -13.74 -0.35
CA TRP A 117 2.94 -12.32 -0.11
C TRP A 117 4.16 -11.85 -0.92
N ASN A 118 5.22 -12.64 -0.90
CA ASN A 118 6.49 -12.33 -1.58
C ASN A 118 6.42 -12.44 -3.11
N GLN A 119 5.26 -12.81 -3.67
CA GLN A 119 5.00 -12.87 -5.11
C GLN A 119 4.25 -11.64 -5.62
N ILE A 120 3.75 -10.76 -4.75
CA ILE A 120 3.06 -9.55 -5.17
C ILE A 120 4.02 -8.64 -5.93
N GLY A 121 3.60 -8.19 -7.11
CA GLY A 121 4.36 -7.23 -7.93
C GLY A 121 5.41 -7.87 -8.85
N LYS A 122 5.51 -9.20 -8.88
CA LYS A 122 6.34 -9.97 -9.81
C LYS A 122 5.54 -10.47 -11.01
#